data_AF-A0A1Q3DZ54-F1
#
_entry.id   AF-A0A1Q3DZ54-F1
#
_cell.length_a   1.000
_cell.length_b   1.000
_cell.length_c   1.000
_cell.angle_alpha   90.00
_cell.angle_beta   90.00
_cell.angle_gamma   90.00
#
_symmetry.space_group_name_H-M   'P 1'
#
loop_
_entity.id
_entity.type
_entity.pdbx_description
1 polymer ?
#
loop_
_entity_poly.entity_id
_entity_poly.type
_entity_poly.pdbx_seq_one_letter_code
_entity_poly.pdbx_strand_id
1 'polypeptide(L)'
;MGASARVGIENLELLETIFEEADALLQDLEKNPYDPNDFDHSDPGFNLSFFGNIKGNAFASKALYHNMLGNFGKDQKVETVRKHYTSAMELYILAAACLPEDDENHPWYLNCAYNFMETADAPTSLVMDVLEKIRISVPTMQKIWCQNPSHTKKFREDVYVKLLKIEEHAKSLIAQKVIMLEGPFNWSIIKTLPLV
;
A
#
# COMPACT_ATOMS: atom_id res chain seq x y z
N MET A 1 -21.91 8.51 30.00
CA MET A 1 -20.89 8.09 29.01
C MET A 1 -21.62 7.83 27.70
N GLY A 2 -21.60 8.84 26.82
CA GLY A 2 -22.54 8.96 25.69
C GLY A 2 -22.12 8.16 24.46
N ALA A 3 -23.08 7.87 23.58
CA ALA A 3 -23.01 7.01 22.40
C ALA A 3 -21.72 7.14 21.54
N SER A 4 -21.09 8.31 21.50
CA SER A 4 -19.80 8.55 20.82
C SER A 4 -18.65 7.66 21.34
N ALA A 5 -18.59 7.40 22.65
CA ALA A 5 -17.56 6.53 23.24
C ALA A 5 -17.81 5.04 22.93
N ARG A 6 -19.06 4.63 22.68
CA ARG A 6 -19.39 3.24 22.28
C ARG A 6 -19.03 2.97 20.82
N VAL A 7 -19.37 3.90 19.92
CA VAL A 7 -19.00 3.82 18.50
C VAL A 7 -17.48 3.77 18.30
N GLY A 8 -16.70 4.46 19.14
CA GLY A 8 -15.25 4.40 19.11
C GLY A 8 -14.63 3.07 19.60
N ILE A 9 -15.32 2.32 20.47
CA ILE A 9 -14.85 1.03 21.00
C ILE A 9 -15.21 -0.12 20.05
N GLU A 10 -16.45 -0.15 19.54
CA GLU A 10 -16.92 -1.18 18.58
C GLU A 10 -16.08 -1.16 17.29
N ASN A 11 -15.65 0.02 16.83
CA ASN A 11 -14.78 0.15 15.67
C ASN A 11 -13.36 -0.41 15.92
N LEU A 12 -12.86 -0.39 17.15
CA LEU A 12 -11.54 -0.93 17.50
C LEU A 12 -11.57 -2.46 17.61
N GLU A 13 -12.62 -3.03 18.23
CA GLU A 13 -12.81 -4.48 18.32
C GLU A 13 -12.98 -5.12 16.94
N LEU A 14 -13.70 -4.45 16.03
CA LEU A 14 -13.81 -4.90 14.64
C LEU A 14 -12.47 -4.84 13.91
N LEU A 15 -11.65 -3.81 14.16
CA LEU A 15 -10.32 -3.70 13.57
C LEU A 15 -9.38 -4.82 14.06
N GLU A 16 -9.42 -5.13 15.36
CA GLU A 16 -8.67 -6.27 15.93
C GLU A 16 -9.12 -7.59 15.31
N THR A 17 -10.43 -7.79 15.16
CA THR A 17 -10.98 -8.99 14.48
C THR A 17 -10.48 -9.10 13.04
N ILE A 18 -10.52 -8.01 12.26
CA ILE A 18 -10.00 -8.00 10.88
C ILE A 18 -8.51 -8.35 10.84
N PHE A 19 -7.73 -7.85 11.81
CA PHE A 19 -6.31 -8.15 11.90
C PHE A 19 -6.06 -9.63 12.21
N GLU A 20 -6.77 -10.19 13.19
CA GLU A 20 -6.65 -11.60 13.59
C GLU A 20 -7.03 -12.55 12.45
N GLU A 21 -8.14 -12.29 11.75
CA GLU A 21 -8.56 -13.08 10.59
C GLU A 21 -7.54 -12.99 9.45
N ALA A 22 -7.01 -11.79 9.18
CA ALA A 22 -5.97 -11.62 8.17
C ALA A 22 -4.67 -12.35 8.55
N ASP A 23 -4.30 -12.37 9.84
CA ASP A 23 -3.14 -13.12 10.31
C ASP A 23 -3.35 -14.63 10.19
N ALA A 24 -4.54 -15.13 10.55
CA ALA A 24 -4.91 -16.53 10.41
C ALA A 24 -4.83 -16.99 8.95
N LEU A 25 -5.33 -16.18 8.00
CA LEU A 25 -5.21 -16.46 6.56
C LEU A 25 -3.76 -16.55 6.10
N LEU A 26 -2.89 -15.63 6.54
CA LEU A 26 -1.47 -15.68 6.18
C LEU A 26 -0.77 -16.92 6.74
N GLN A 27 -1.07 -17.29 7.99
CA GLN A 27 -0.54 -18.50 8.61
C GLN A 27 -1.02 -19.77 7.90
N ASP A 28 -2.27 -19.80 7.44
CA ASP A 28 -2.81 -20.94 6.69
C ASP A 28 -2.11 -21.08 5.33
N LEU A 29 -1.94 -19.98 4.59
CA LEU A 29 -1.22 -19.96 3.32
C LEU A 29 0.27 -20.30 3.46
N GLU A 30 0.89 -20.00 4.61
CA GLU A 30 2.27 -20.39 4.91
C GLU A 30 2.39 -21.89 5.21
N LYS A 31 1.41 -22.46 5.92
CA LYS A 31 1.36 -23.91 6.23
C LYS A 31 0.98 -24.75 5.01
N ASN A 32 0.16 -24.18 4.13
CA ASN A 32 -0.37 -24.81 2.92
C ASN A 32 0.03 -23.98 1.68
N PRO A 33 1.33 -23.90 1.35
CA PRO A 33 1.78 -23.13 0.20
C PRO A 33 1.25 -23.72 -1.10
N TYR A 34 1.02 -22.86 -2.10
CA TYR A 34 0.64 -23.30 -3.43
C TYR A 34 1.74 -24.18 -4.07
N ASP A 35 1.38 -25.43 -4.41
CA ASP A 35 2.16 -26.28 -5.29
C ASP A 35 1.38 -26.50 -6.60
N PRO A 36 1.92 -26.09 -7.77
CA PRO A 36 1.29 -26.36 -9.05
C PRO A 36 0.99 -27.85 -9.32
N ASN A 37 1.75 -28.76 -8.71
CA ASN A 37 1.59 -30.20 -8.91
C ASN A 37 0.41 -30.81 -8.15
N ASP A 38 -0.16 -30.09 -7.18
CA ASP A 38 -1.31 -30.55 -6.40
C ASP A 38 -2.65 -30.41 -7.15
N PHE A 39 -2.64 -29.78 -8.34
CA PHE A 39 -3.86 -29.45 -9.08
C PHE A 39 -3.74 -29.86 -10.56
N ASP A 40 -4.65 -30.71 -11.03
CA ASP A 40 -4.68 -31.21 -12.42
C ASP A 40 -4.78 -30.11 -13.50
N HIS A 41 -5.25 -28.90 -13.13
CA HIS A 41 -5.41 -27.75 -14.02
C HIS A 41 -4.98 -26.43 -13.37
N SER A 42 -3.76 -26.40 -12.85
CA SER A 42 -3.20 -25.19 -12.25
C SER A 42 -2.83 -24.15 -13.31
N ASP A 43 -3.70 -23.17 -13.53
CA ASP A 43 -3.39 -21.97 -14.32
C ASP A 43 -3.06 -20.76 -13.42
N PRO A 44 -2.41 -19.71 -13.93
CA PRO A 44 -2.08 -18.53 -13.14
C PRO A 44 -3.29 -17.88 -12.46
N GLY A 45 -4.47 -17.91 -13.08
CA GLY A 45 -5.71 -17.40 -12.52
C GLY A 45 -6.19 -18.21 -11.32
N PHE A 46 -5.97 -19.53 -11.31
CA PHE A 46 -6.22 -20.37 -10.14
C PHE A 46 -5.33 -19.95 -8.96
N ASN A 47 -4.01 -19.87 -9.18
CA ASN A 47 -3.07 -19.42 -8.14
C ASN A 47 -3.44 -18.03 -7.61
N LEU A 48 -3.73 -17.08 -8.49
CA LEU A 48 -4.12 -15.72 -8.09
C LEU A 48 -5.42 -15.70 -7.29
N SER A 49 -6.45 -16.44 -7.72
CA SER A 49 -7.76 -16.42 -7.07
C SER A 49 -7.75 -17.04 -5.66
N PHE A 50 -6.95 -18.09 -5.46
CA PHE A 50 -6.97 -18.88 -4.22
C PHE A 50 -5.75 -18.66 -3.31
N PHE A 51 -4.68 -18.03 -3.79
CA PHE A 51 -3.48 -17.79 -2.99
C PHE A 51 -3.01 -16.34 -3.10
N GLY A 52 -2.67 -15.86 -4.30
CA GLY A 52 -2.08 -14.53 -4.50
C GLY A 52 -2.95 -13.38 -4.00
N ASN A 53 -4.20 -13.32 -4.46
CA ASN A 53 -5.16 -12.28 -4.09
C ASN A 53 -5.54 -12.37 -2.60
N ILE A 54 -5.68 -13.58 -2.07
CA ILE A 54 -5.97 -13.77 -0.63
C ILE A 54 -4.82 -13.23 0.20
N LYS A 55 -3.58 -13.59 -0.14
CA LYS A 55 -2.37 -13.12 0.54
C LYS A 55 -2.24 -11.60 0.47
N GLY A 56 -2.43 -11.02 -0.72
CA GLY A 56 -2.40 -9.58 -0.94
C GLY A 56 -3.44 -8.83 -0.09
N ASN A 57 -4.69 -9.30 -0.12
CA ASN A 57 -5.77 -8.72 0.68
C ASN A 57 -5.55 -8.87 2.18
N ALA A 58 -5.01 -10.00 2.65
CA ALA A 58 -4.69 -10.20 4.06
C ALA A 58 -3.61 -9.22 4.53
N PHE A 59 -2.53 -9.03 3.76
CA PHE A 59 -1.54 -7.99 4.06
C PHE A 59 -2.15 -6.59 4.07
N ALA A 60 -3.00 -6.26 3.08
CA ALA A 60 -3.68 -4.96 3.02
C ALA A 60 -4.62 -4.72 4.22
N SER A 61 -5.30 -5.76 4.71
CA SER A 61 -6.14 -5.71 5.91
C SER A 61 -5.30 -5.45 7.17
N LYS A 62 -4.16 -6.12 7.33
CA LYS A 62 -3.21 -5.82 8.43
C LYS A 62 -2.67 -4.39 8.31
N ALA A 63 -2.36 -3.92 7.11
CA ALA A 63 -1.91 -2.56 6.88
C ALA A 63 -2.99 -1.52 7.27
N LEU A 64 -4.26 -1.80 6.96
CA LEU A 64 -5.40 -0.98 7.36
C LEU A 64 -5.53 -0.89 8.88
N TYR A 65 -5.38 -2.02 9.59
CA TYR A 65 -5.37 -2.02 11.06
C TYR A 65 -4.31 -1.06 11.62
N HIS A 66 -3.07 -1.17 11.15
CA HIS A 66 -1.99 -0.28 11.58
C HIS A 66 -2.25 1.18 11.20
N ASN A 67 -2.75 1.46 10.00
CA ASN A 67 -3.18 2.79 9.60
C ASN A 67 -4.22 3.39 10.58
N MET A 68 -5.24 2.60 10.93
CA MET A 68 -6.30 3.04 11.84
C MET A 68 -5.77 3.27 13.26
N LEU A 69 -4.84 2.45 13.75
CA LEU A 69 -4.19 2.69 15.04
C LEU A 69 -3.30 3.94 15.04
N GLY A 70 -2.58 4.20 13.96
CA GLY A 70 -1.80 5.43 13.83
C GLY A 70 -2.68 6.69 13.83
N ASN A 71 -3.82 6.66 13.14
CA ASN A 71 -4.73 7.81 13.05
C ASN A 71 -5.64 8.00 14.29
N PHE A 72 -6.11 6.90 14.88
CA PHE A 72 -7.22 6.91 15.85
C PHE A 72 -6.94 6.09 17.10
N GLY A 73 -5.78 5.46 17.21
CA GLY A 73 -5.38 4.69 18.39
C GLY A 73 -5.30 5.56 19.65
N LYS A 74 -5.46 4.92 20.81
CA LYS A 74 -5.45 5.62 22.11
C LYS A 74 -4.09 6.26 22.44
N ASP A 75 -2.99 5.64 21.99
CA ASP A 75 -1.64 6.18 22.17
C ASP A 75 -1.20 6.97 20.94
N GLN A 76 -1.25 8.29 21.05
CA GLN A 76 -0.89 9.24 19.98
C GLN A 76 0.52 9.83 20.16
N LYS A 77 1.41 9.14 20.90
CA LYS A 77 2.83 9.52 20.92
C LYS A 77 3.43 9.37 19.53
N VAL A 78 4.27 10.33 19.15
CA VAL A 78 4.93 10.38 17.82
C VAL A 78 5.58 9.05 17.46
N GLU A 79 6.29 8.41 18.40
CA GLU A 79 6.98 7.15 18.15
C GLU A 79 6.00 5.98 17.94
N THR A 80 4.89 5.95 18.67
CA THR A 80 3.84 4.94 18.51
C THR A 80 3.16 5.07 17.14
N VAL A 81 2.78 6.30 16.76
CA VAL A 81 2.19 6.59 15.45
C VAL A 81 3.16 6.23 14.32
N ARG A 82 4.44 6.62 14.44
CA ARG A 82 5.49 6.26 13.47
C ARG A 82 5.60 4.75 13.31
N LYS A 83 5.62 3.99 14.42
CA LYS A 83 5.70 2.53 14.38
C LYS A 83 4.51 1.94 13.61
N HIS A 84 3.29 2.40 13.89
CA HIS A 84 2.12 1.94 13.16
C HIS A 84 2.18 2.27 11.67
N TYR A 85 2.58 3.49 11.30
CA TYR A 85 2.70 3.87 9.88
C TYR A 85 3.84 3.15 9.16
N THR A 86 4.94 2.85 9.85
CA THR A 86 6.01 2.00 9.31
C THR A 86 5.48 0.60 8.99
N SER A 87 4.75 -0.02 9.94
CA SER A 87 4.13 -1.32 9.68
C SER A 87 3.10 -1.27 8.55
N ALA A 88 2.26 -0.23 8.48
CA ALA A 88 1.30 -0.07 7.41
C ALA A 88 1.99 0.05 6.04
N MET A 89 3.05 0.86 5.95
CA MET A 89 3.88 1.01 4.74
C MET A 89 4.43 -0.34 4.28
N GLU A 90 5.10 -1.08 5.17
CA GLU A 90 5.72 -2.37 4.86
C GLU A 90 4.68 -3.41 4.41
N LEU A 91 3.55 -3.50 5.13
CA LEU A 91 2.47 -4.44 4.81
C LEU A 91 1.79 -4.10 3.48
N TYR A 92 1.61 -2.83 3.12
CA TYR A 92 1.09 -2.46 1.81
C TYR A 92 2.08 -2.78 0.67
N ILE A 93 3.39 -2.66 0.91
CA ILE A 93 4.41 -3.11 -0.07
C ILE A 93 4.33 -4.62 -0.28
N LEU A 94 4.19 -5.40 0.80
CA LEU A 94 4.00 -6.85 0.73
C LEU A 94 2.68 -7.23 0.04
N ALA A 95 1.60 -6.47 0.29
CA ALA A 95 0.32 -6.65 -0.37
C ALA A 95 0.45 -6.47 -1.89
N ALA A 96 1.10 -5.40 -2.34
CA ALA A 96 1.36 -5.15 -3.75
C ALA A 96 2.21 -6.27 -4.39
N ALA A 97 3.23 -6.75 -3.68
CA ALA A 97 4.12 -7.81 -4.16
C ALA A 97 3.42 -9.18 -4.36
N CYS A 98 2.24 -9.37 -3.78
CA CYS A 98 1.44 -10.58 -3.99
C CYS A 98 0.61 -10.54 -5.29
N LEU A 99 0.53 -9.37 -5.93
CA LEU A 99 -0.31 -9.11 -7.09
C LEU A 99 0.54 -8.86 -8.34
N PRO A 100 0.08 -9.33 -9.52
CA PRO A 100 0.68 -8.96 -10.81
C PRO A 100 0.70 -7.44 -11.03
N GLU A 101 1.67 -6.94 -11.79
CA GLU A 101 1.79 -5.51 -12.11
C GLU A 101 0.57 -4.96 -12.89
N ASP A 102 -0.16 -5.84 -13.58
CA ASP A 102 -1.34 -5.48 -14.37
C ASP A 102 -2.65 -5.56 -13.56
N ASP A 103 -2.60 -5.91 -12.28
CA ASP A 103 -3.76 -5.90 -11.37
C ASP A 103 -4.12 -4.47 -10.91
N GLU A 104 -5.41 -4.15 -10.74
CA GLU A 104 -5.84 -2.81 -10.30
C GLU A 104 -5.41 -2.43 -8.88
N ASN A 105 -5.19 -3.43 -8.02
CA ASN A 105 -4.81 -3.22 -6.63
C ASN A 105 -3.30 -3.15 -6.42
N HIS A 106 -2.48 -3.64 -7.37
CA HIS A 106 -1.03 -3.53 -7.29
C HIS A 106 -0.54 -2.06 -7.16
N PRO A 107 -0.80 -1.17 -8.14
CA PRO A 107 -0.42 0.25 -8.00
C PRO A 107 -1.17 0.96 -6.88
N TRP A 108 -2.38 0.48 -6.55
CA TRP A 108 -3.18 1.07 -5.47
C TRP A 108 -2.53 0.84 -4.09
N TYR A 109 -2.09 -0.39 -3.79
CA TYR A 109 -1.40 -0.71 -2.55
C TYR A 109 -0.04 -0.03 -2.46
N LEU A 110 0.70 0.11 -3.57
CA LEU A 110 1.91 0.92 -3.59
C LEU A 110 1.63 2.39 -3.26
N ASN A 111 0.56 2.97 -3.78
CA ASN A 111 0.10 4.31 -3.38
C ASN A 111 -0.27 4.37 -1.90
N CYS A 112 -0.95 3.34 -1.37
CA CYS A 112 -1.24 3.26 0.06
C CYS A 112 0.05 3.26 0.89
N ALA A 113 1.07 2.48 0.51
CA ALA A 113 2.37 2.50 1.16
C ALA A 113 3.03 3.88 1.12
N TYR A 114 3.03 4.53 -0.05
CA TYR A 114 3.60 5.86 -0.26
C TYR A 114 3.03 6.91 0.71
N ASN A 115 1.73 6.85 1.03
CA ASN A 115 1.09 7.81 1.95
C ASN A 115 1.64 7.77 3.38
N PHE A 116 2.33 6.69 3.78
CA PHE A 116 2.92 6.54 5.11
C PHE A 116 4.42 6.81 5.15
N MET A 117 5.08 6.86 3.98
CA MET A 117 6.54 6.95 3.86
C MET A 117 7.16 8.19 4.52
N GLU A 118 6.44 9.31 4.55
CA GLU A 118 6.92 10.53 5.22
C GLU A 118 7.03 10.34 6.72
N THR A 119 5.94 9.89 7.34
CA THR A 119 5.91 9.71 8.79
C THR A 119 6.78 8.54 9.24
N ALA A 120 6.91 7.52 8.39
CA ALA A 120 7.81 6.38 8.58
C ALA A 120 9.29 6.72 8.36
N ASP A 121 9.61 7.96 7.94
CA ASP A 121 10.98 8.40 7.62
C ASP A 121 11.68 7.47 6.61
N ALA A 122 10.95 7.07 5.57
CA ALA A 122 11.43 6.13 4.58
C ALA A 122 12.66 6.68 3.83
N PRO A 123 13.67 5.85 3.55
CA PRO A 123 14.84 6.28 2.81
C PRO A 123 14.48 6.61 1.35
N THR A 124 15.21 7.56 0.76
CA THR A 124 15.00 8.00 -0.64
C THR A 124 14.96 6.82 -1.60
N SER A 125 15.85 5.85 -1.46
CA SER A 125 15.90 4.64 -2.30
C SER A 125 14.58 3.87 -2.31
N LEU A 126 13.95 3.68 -1.14
CA LEU A 126 12.68 2.98 -1.02
C LEU A 126 11.52 3.79 -1.61
N VAL A 127 11.50 5.11 -1.38
CA VAL A 127 10.49 6.01 -1.96
C VAL A 127 10.56 5.96 -3.49
N MET A 128 11.77 6.03 -4.05
CA MET A 128 11.97 5.98 -5.50
C MET A 128 11.60 4.62 -6.10
N ASP A 129 11.92 3.52 -5.42
CA ASP A 129 11.51 2.16 -5.85
C ASP A 129 9.99 2.02 -5.92
N VAL A 130 9.26 2.51 -4.91
CA VAL A 130 7.79 2.48 -4.93
C VAL A 130 7.20 3.35 -6.03
N LEU A 131 7.71 4.57 -6.22
CA LEU A 131 7.25 5.45 -7.29
C LEU A 131 7.51 4.86 -8.68
N GLU A 132 8.68 4.26 -8.90
CA GLU A 132 9.02 3.57 -10.15
C GLU A 132 8.07 2.40 -10.42
N LYS A 133 7.79 1.55 -9.42
CA LYS A 133 6.84 0.45 -9.56
C LYS A 133 5.44 0.92 -9.92
N ILE A 134 4.98 2.05 -9.37
CA ILE A 134 3.70 2.67 -9.75
C ILE A 134 3.74 3.14 -11.21
N ARG A 135 4.82 3.81 -11.64
CA ARG A 135 4.98 4.27 -13.03
C ARG A 135 4.94 3.13 -14.04
N ILE A 136 5.51 1.98 -13.70
CA ILE A 136 5.54 0.80 -14.58
C ILE A 136 4.18 0.09 -14.60
N SER A 137 3.56 -0.09 -13.44
CA SER A 137 2.32 -0.90 -13.30
C SER A 137 1.08 -0.18 -13.82
N VAL A 138 0.95 1.14 -13.64
CA VAL A 138 -0.25 1.90 -14.02
C VAL A 138 -0.61 1.76 -15.51
N PRO A 139 0.30 1.95 -16.49
CA PRO A 139 -0.03 1.77 -17.91
C PRO A 139 -0.45 0.34 -18.27
N THR A 140 0.09 -0.66 -17.60
CA THR A 140 -0.22 -2.07 -17.86
C THR A 140 -1.61 -2.41 -17.31
N MET A 141 -1.85 -2.04 -16.05
CA MET A 141 -3.15 -2.17 -15.40
C MET A 141 -4.27 -1.45 -16.16
N GLN A 142 -4.01 -0.23 -16.67
CA GLN A 142 -5.00 0.54 -17.43
C GLN A 142 -5.49 -0.17 -18.70
N LYS A 143 -4.65 -0.99 -19.35
CA LYS A 143 -5.04 -1.71 -20.58
C LYS A 143 -6.18 -2.70 -20.33
N ILE A 144 -6.22 -3.30 -19.14
CA ILE A 144 -7.19 -4.34 -18.76
C ILE A 144 -8.32 -3.72 -17.96
N TRP A 145 -7.99 -3.00 -16.90
CA TRP A 145 -8.97 -2.61 -15.89
C TRP A 145 -9.65 -1.29 -16.19
N CYS A 146 -9.07 -0.38 -16.97
CA CYS A 146 -9.66 0.95 -17.21
C CYS A 146 -10.67 1.03 -18.37
N GLN A 147 -10.97 -0.09 -19.06
CA GLN A 147 -11.90 -0.07 -20.19
C GLN A 147 -13.38 0.01 -19.78
N ASN A 148 -13.72 -0.28 -18.52
CA ASN A 148 -15.10 -0.23 -18.05
C ASN A 148 -15.50 1.18 -17.55
N PRO A 149 -16.48 1.86 -18.20
CA PRO A 149 -16.93 3.21 -17.85
C PRO A 149 -17.70 3.32 -16.52
N SER A 150 -18.09 2.21 -15.89
CA SER A 150 -18.84 2.21 -14.62
C SER A 150 -17.99 2.36 -13.36
N HIS A 151 -16.66 2.36 -13.47
CA HIS A 151 -15.80 2.55 -12.31
C HIS A 151 -15.48 4.04 -12.14
N THR A 152 -15.66 4.55 -10.94
CA THR A 152 -15.27 5.89 -10.47
C THR A 152 -13.74 6.05 -10.47
N LYS A 153 -13.09 5.93 -11.63
CA LYS A 153 -11.63 5.83 -11.84
C LYS A 153 -10.90 7.15 -11.80
N LYS A 154 -11.62 8.27 -11.97
CA LYS A 154 -11.03 9.60 -12.01
C LYS A 154 -10.16 9.89 -10.78
N PHE A 155 -10.61 9.48 -9.59
CA PHE A 155 -9.83 9.66 -8.37
C PHE A 155 -8.49 8.91 -8.39
N ARG A 156 -8.48 7.63 -8.80
CA ARG A 156 -7.23 6.85 -8.88
C ARG A 156 -6.31 7.40 -9.98
N GLU A 157 -6.86 7.80 -11.12
CA GLU A 157 -6.10 8.42 -12.20
C GLU A 157 -5.41 9.72 -11.77
N ASP A 158 -6.14 10.61 -11.10
CA ASP A 158 -5.60 11.87 -10.57
C ASP A 158 -4.47 11.62 -9.57
N VAL A 159 -4.61 10.59 -8.72
CA VAL A 159 -3.55 10.15 -7.79
C VAL A 159 -2.31 9.70 -8.56
N TYR A 160 -2.44 8.84 -9.58
CA TYR A 160 -1.28 8.36 -10.32
C TYR A 160 -0.58 9.47 -11.10
N VAL A 161 -1.32 10.39 -11.73
CA VAL A 161 -0.74 11.57 -12.39
C VAL A 161 0.07 12.42 -11.41
N LYS A 162 -0.44 12.60 -10.18
CA LYS A 162 0.28 13.31 -9.12
C LYS A 162 1.57 12.58 -8.73
N LEU A 163 1.53 11.27 -8.52
CA LEU A 163 2.71 10.49 -8.13
C LEU A 163 3.79 10.48 -9.20
N LEU A 164 3.42 10.42 -10.49
CA LEU A 164 4.37 10.56 -11.60
C LEU A 164 5.08 11.92 -11.59
N LYS A 165 4.36 13.01 -11.33
CA LYS A 165 4.97 14.35 -11.20
C LYS A 165 5.95 14.41 -10.02
N ILE A 166 5.63 13.74 -8.91
CA ILE A 166 6.52 13.64 -7.75
C ILE A 166 7.78 12.86 -8.11
N GLU A 167 7.66 11.70 -8.76
CA GLU A 167 8.80 10.89 -9.19
C GLU A 167 9.76 11.67 -10.09
N GLU A 168 9.23 12.34 -11.11
CA GLU A 168 10.04 13.12 -12.06
C GLU A 168 10.72 14.32 -11.37
N HIS A 169 10.04 14.98 -10.44
CA HIS A 169 10.66 16.04 -9.66
C HIS A 169 11.75 15.52 -8.74
N ALA A 170 11.51 14.40 -8.05
CA ALA A 170 12.49 13.76 -7.19
C ALA A 170 13.74 13.32 -7.99
N LYS A 171 13.57 12.71 -9.17
CA LYS A 171 14.67 12.39 -10.09
C LYS A 171 15.49 13.62 -10.46
N SER A 172 14.84 14.74 -10.77
CA SER A 172 15.51 16.01 -11.09
C SER A 172 16.33 16.53 -9.91
N LEU A 173 15.79 16.48 -8.70
CA LEU A 173 16.51 16.91 -7.48
C LEU A 173 17.68 15.99 -7.14
N ILE A 174 17.55 14.68 -7.36
CA ILE A 174 18.64 13.71 -7.20
C ILE A 174 19.75 14.01 -8.22
N ALA A 175 19.41 14.26 -9.49
CA ALA A 175 20.37 14.62 -10.53
C ALA A 175 21.13 15.92 -10.19
N GLN A 176 20.44 16.88 -9.55
CA GLN A 176 21.02 18.12 -9.04
C GLN A 176 21.77 17.96 -7.70
N LYS A 177 21.80 16.75 -7.12
CA LYS A 177 22.40 16.44 -5.81
C LYS A 177 21.79 17.24 -4.65
N VAL A 178 20.53 17.66 -4.78
CA VAL A 178 19.76 18.31 -3.71
C VAL A 178 19.20 17.27 -2.74
N ILE A 179 18.84 16.09 -3.25
CA ILE A 179 18.45 14.91 -2.49
C ILE A 179 19.49 13.82 -2.75
N MET A 180 19.91 13.12 -1.70
CA MET A 180 20.79 11.96 -1.81
C MET A 180 19.97 10.67 -1.89
N LEU A 181 20.41 9.73 -2.72
CA LEU A 181 19.77 8.41 -2.83
C LEU A 181 19.95 7.60 -1.53
N GLU A 182 21.12 7.74 -0.91
CA GLU A 182 21.44 7.20 0.41
C GLU A 182 21.13 8.28 1.46
N GLY A 183 19.96 8.20 2.08
CA GLY A 183 19.52 9.16 3.10
C GLY A 183 17.99 9.26 3.21
N PRO A 184 17.48 10.06 4.15
CA PRO A 184 16.06 10.33 4.28
C PRO A 184 15.55 11.11 3.07
N PHE A 185 14.33 10.81 2.63
CA PHE A 185 13.69 11.53 1.56
C PHE A 185 13.28 12.94 2.02
N ASN A 186 13.63 13.98 1.25
CA ASN A 186 13.33 15.35 1.64
C ASN A 186 11.90 15.76 1.20
N TRP A 187 10.92 15.39 2.02
CA TRP A 187 9.50 15.68 1.80
C TRP A 187 9.18 17.18 1.72
N SER A 188 9.92 18.01 2.44
CA SER A 188 9.68 19.46 2.47
C SER A 188 9.88 20.10 1.10
N ILE A 189 10.91 19.69 0.36
CA ILE A 189 11.21 20.20 -0.98
C ILE A 189 10.18 19.67 -1.97
N ILE A 190 9.83 18.39 -1.89
CA ILE A 190 8.86 17.77 -2.81
C ILE A 190 7.47 18.42 -2.69
N LYS A 191 7.05 18.80 -1.48
CA LYS A 191 5.76 19.48 -1.25
C LYS A 191 5.68 20.90 -1.81
N THR A 192 6.81 21.51 -2.22
CA THR A 192 6.81 22.85 -2.83
C THR A 192 6.36 22.85 -4.30
N LEU A 193 6.16 21.67 -4.90
CA LEU A 193 5.53 21.54 -6.21
C LEU A 193 4.16 22.23 -6.20
N PRO A 194 3.92 23.24 -7.06
CA PRO A 194 2.57 23.73 -7.26
C PRO A 194 1.72 22.57 -7.81
N LEU A 195 0.73 22.16 -7.02
CA LEU A 195 -0.32 21.25 -7.49
C LEU A 195 -1.14 22.04 -8.51
N VAL A 196 -0.84 21.82 -9.80
CA VAL A 196 -1.67 22.30 -10.92
C VAL A 196 -3.02 21.60 -10.89
#